data_AF-V7C565-F1
#
_entry.id   AF-V7C565-F1
#
_cell.length_a   1.000
_cell.length_b   1.000
_cell.length_c   1.000
_cell.angle_alpha   90.00
_cell.angle_beta   90.00
_cell.angle_gamma   90.00
#
_symmetry.space_group_name_H-M   'P 1'
#
loop_
_entity.id
_entity.type
_entity.pdbx_description
1 polymer ?
#
loop_
_entity_poly.entity_id
_entity_poly.type
_entity_poly.pdbx_seq_one_letter_code
_entity_poly.pdbx_strand_id
1 'polypeptide(L)'
;MEEEQRVAQVEVAKQRCKCVIDAIDKLPCSTNITHSCKRTLLKLARAELAFLSRPSSSSGPLSVNIGHLEAVVHMLQQPFITGVSRVCKPIPLSPSVSSEERCSLKHIHVDVVCTLNRKPVWIIVSDRNPEYISWDRCRKSKGLKLRIQEVLAAAQSNLTLRPSSVILFFANGLATHIYNKLRDELGASEIKLDFSVFSSDVLEETEGDWINVIARSYRNSCVLEINPAVGRDVVPKSGCSVRGSAVDSSQIDLSVGKTETQPQQFEENPRIGECFHLELLVDEAKIQPRPVEENVGTNLGDTFCSILMGMKPSSMENKIFESMKSRNLLGEIDLVNFDTTALIALVSGISNGGTKKLLATPESEIRQRFKGNFDFVIGQIMSEIQNPIHIEFGRILHGKNGLICESVLVEFKELVSMCGGPNEKLRADRLIDYLRVVPDTPSERMMGLPTTRKLALKNKVVFGTGDHWHAPTLTANMAFVRAVSQTGMSLSTIEHRPRALTGD
;
A
#
# COMPACT_ATOMS: atom_id res chain seq x y z
N MET A 1 22.53 24.85 -2.09
CA MET A 1 21.28 24.34 -1.49
C MET A 1 20.08 24.38 -2.45
N GLU A 2 19.52 25.54 -2.83
CA GLU A 2 18.33 25.59 -3.72
C GLU A 2 18.62 25.04 -5.14
N GLU A 3 19.80 25.33 -5.70
CA GLU A 3 20.18 24.84 -7.03
C GLU A 3 20.44 23.32 -7.06
N GLU A 4 21.07 22.77 -6.02
CA GLU A 4 21.30 21.33 -5.86
C GLU A 4 19.97 20.57 -5.68
N GLN A 5 19.04 21.11 -4.90
CA GLN A 5 17.71 20.53 -4.71
C GLN A 5 16.92 20.52 -6.02
N ARG A 6 17.07 21.57 -6.84
CA ARG A 6 16.44 21.65 -8.16
C ARG A 6 17.04 20.65 -9.15
N VAL A 7 18.36 20.51 -9.19
CA VAL A 7 19.04 19.50 -10.01
C VAL A 7 18.57 18.10 -9.64
N ALA A 8 18.46 17.80 -8.34
CA ALA A 8 17.92 16.54 -7.85
C ALA A 8 16.47 16.31 -8.31
N GLN A 9 15.60 17.32 -8.24
CA GLN A 9 14.20 17.22 -8.72
C GLN A 9 14.11 16.96 -10.22
N VAL A 10 14.98 17.58 -11.04
CA VAL A 10 15.04 17.35 -12.48
C VAL A 10 15.48 15.92 -12.79
N GLU A 11 16.52 15.41 -12.11
CA GLU A 11 16.99 14.04 -12.31
C GLU A 11 15.93 13.00 -11.90
N VAL A 12 15.22 13.23 -10.80
CA VAL A 12 14.06 12.43 -10.42
C VAL A 12 13.01 12.45 -11.53
N ALA A 13 12.62 13.63 -12.04
CA ALA A 13 11.64 13.74 -13.11
C ALA A 13 12.08 13.08 -14.43
N LYS A 14 13.37 13.09 -14.76
CA LYS A 14 13.91 12.34 -15.91
C LYS A 14 13.76 10.85 -15.71
N GLN A 15 14.05 10.36 -14.50
CA GLN A 15 13.89 8.94 -14.18
C GLN A 15 12.42 8.51 -14.28
N ARG A 16 11.48 9.36 -13.86
CA ARG A 16 10.02 9.13 -14.07
C ARG A 16 9.67 8.92 -15.53
N CYS A 17 10.16 9.80 -16.39
CA CYS A 17 9.89 9.71 -17.82
C CYS A 17 10.42 8.39 -18.43
N LYS A 18 11.61 7.95 -18.01
CA LYS A 18 12.17 6.66 -18.43
C LYS A 18 11.28 5.49 -17.99
N CYS A 19 10.86 5.48 -16.72
CA CYS A 19 9.94 4.45 -16.20
C CYS A 19 8.60 4.42 -16.95
N VAL A 20 8.04 5.59 -17.30
CA VAL A 20 6.81 5.67 -18.10
C VAL A 20 7.01 5.12 -19.51
N ILE A 21 8.14 5.40 -20.15
CA ILE A 21 8.48 4.84 -21.47
C ILE A 21 8.53 3.31 -21.40
N ASP A 22 9.25 2.76 -20.42
CA ASP A 22 9.34 1.32 -20.22
C ASP A 22 7.97 0.69 -19.93
N ALA A 23 7.14 1.36 -19.14
CA ALA A 23 5.78 0.92 -18.82
C ALA A 23 4.85 0.92 -20.04
N ILE A 24 4.98 1.91 -20.93
CA ILE A 24 4.24 1.94 -22.22
C ILE A 24 4.66 0.76 -23.09
N ASP A 25 5.95 0.40 -23.08
CA ASP A 25 6.45 -0.72 -23.87
C ASP A 25 5.98 -2.08 -23.33
N LYS A 26 5.81 -2.19 -22.01
CA LYS A 26 5.32 -3.37 -21.29
C LYS A 26 3.79 -3.40 -21.07
N LEU A 27 3.01 -2.56 -21.75
CA LEU A 27 1.55 -2.56 -21.60
C LEU A 27 0.97 -3.95 -21.90
N PRO A 28 -0.03 -4.42 -21.12
CA PRO A 28 -0.63 -5.74 -21.33
C PRO A 28 -1.20 -5.91 -22.74
N CYS A 29 -1.03 -7.09 -23.32
CA CYS A 29 -1.67 -7.43 -24.60
C CYS A 29 -3.20 -7.35 -24.52
N SER A 30 -3.78 -7.58 -23.33
CA SER A 30 -5.21 -7.50 -23.06
C SER A 30 -5.80 -6.10 -23.28
N THR A 31 -5.03 -5.03 -23.10
CA THR A 31 -5.46 -3.64 -23.32
C THR A 31 -5.85 -3.39 -24.79
N ASN A 32 -5.32 -4.20 -25.73
CA ASN A 32 -5.55 -4.09 -27.17
C ASN A 32 -5.33 -2.65 -27.68
N ILE A 33 -4.22 -2.05 -27.26
CA ILE A 33 -3.86 -0.68 -27.63
C ILE A 33 -3.35 -0.63 -29.08
N THR A 34 -3.90 0.29 -29.87
CA THR A 34 -3.43 0.46 -31.25
C THR A 34 -1.99 1.00 -31.30
N HIS A 35 -1.22 0.61 -32.32
CA HIS A 35 0.14 1.12 -32.54
C HIS A 35 0.19 2.66 -32.62
N SER A 36 -0.87 3.29 -33.18
CA SER A 36 -1.01 4.75 -33.23
C SER A 36 -1.13 5.39 -31.84
N CYS A 37 -1.87 4.76 -30.92
CA CYS A 37 -2.00 5.21 -29.53
C CYS A 37 -0.68 5.03 -28.78
N LYS A 38 -0.04 3.86 -28.89
CA LYS A 38 1.28 3.61 -28.27
C LYS A 38 2.34 4.62 -28.74
N ARG A 39 2.40 4.90 -30.05
CA ARG A 39 3.30 5.92 -30.62
C ARG A 39 3.01 7.33 -30.07
N THR A 40 1.75 7.66 -29.82
CA THR A 40 1.35 8.97 -29.28
C THR A 40 1.84 9.13 -27.85
N LEU A 41 1.63 8.12 -26.99
CA LEU A 41 2.12 8.10 -25.60
C LEU A 41 3.64 8.20 -25.54
N LEU A 42 4.36 7.39 -26.33
CA LEU A 42 5.82 7.44 -26.40
C LEU A 42 6.33 8.81 -26.85
N LYS A 43 5.64 9.46 -27.81
CA LYS A 43 5.98 10.82 -28.26
C LYS A 43 5.82 11.83 -27.12
N LEU A 44 4.74 11.76 -26.34
CA LEU A 44 4.51 12.66 -25.20
C LEU A 44 5.57 12.45 -24.10
N ALA A 45 5.82 11.20 -23.71
CA ALA A 45 6.81 10.88 -22.68
C ALA A 45 8.24 11.28 -23.10
N ARG A 46 8.63 11.05 -24.36
CA ARG A 46 9.93 11.48 -24.90
C ARG A 46 10.05 13.00 -25.01
N ALA A 47 8.97 13.71 -25.33
CA ALA A 47 8.96 15.16 -25.38
C ALA A 47 9.19 15.77 -23.98
N GLU A 48 8.57 15.23 -22.94
CA GLU A 48 8.80 15.63 -21.54
C GLU A 48 10.24 15.32 -21.10
N LEU A 49 10.77 14.14 -21.43
CA LEU A 49 12.17 13.80 -21.15
C LEU A 49 13.14 14.75 -21.85
N ALA A 50 12.86 15.10 -23.11
CA ALA A 50 13.67 16.05 -23.87
C ALA A 50 13.58 17.47 -23.27
N PHE A 51 12.42 17.89 -22.79
CA PHE A 51 12.24 19.16 -22.08
C PHE A 51 13.10 19.20 -20.80
N LEU A 52 13.06 18.14 -20.00
CA LEU A 52 13.86 18.02 -18.77
C LEU A 52 15.37 17.90 -19.01
N SER A 53 15.77 17.44 -20.19
CA SER A 53 17.18 17.29 -20.56
C SER A 53 17.79 18.56 -21.15
N ARG A 54 16.98 19.60 -21.40
CA ARG A 54 17.50 20.91 -21.84
C ARG A 54 18.07 21.66 -20.65
N PRO A 55 19.22 22.34 -20.79
CA PRO A 55 19.74 23.23 -19.77
C PRO A 55 18.70 24.34 -19.51
N SER A 56 18.14 24.34 -18.30
CA SER A 56 17.06 25.25 -17.91
C SER A 56 17.64 26.56 -17.39
N SER A 57 17.39 27.69 -18.07
CA SER A 57 17.84 29.03 -17.66
C SER A 57 16.83 29.81 -16.81
N SER A 58 15.63 29.26 -16.57
CA SER A 58 14.58 29.95 -15.80
C SER A 58 14.72 29.68 -14.30
N SER A 59 14.43 30.66 -13.44
CA SER A 59 14.45 30.53 -11.97
C SER A 59 13.11 30.08 -11.36
N GLY A 60 12.13 29.71 -12.19
CA GLY A 60 10.78 29.34 -11.75
C GLY A 60 10.58 27.86 -11.37
N PRO A 61 9.43 27.54 -10.73
CA PRO A 61 9.08 26.17 -10.35
C PRO A 61 8.96 25.25 -11.59
N LEU A 62 9.45 24.02 -11.45
CA LEU A 62 9.42 22.99 -12.50
C LEU A 62 7.96 22.58 -12.80
N SER A 63 7.44 23.02 -13.95
CA SER A 63 6.17 22.54 -14.47
C SER A 63 6.43 21.32 -15.35
N VAL A 64 6.03 20.14 -14.88
CA VAL A 64 6.20 18.85 -15.57
C VAL A 64 4.87 18.15 -15.72
N ASN A 65 4.58 17.60 -16.91
CA ASN A 65 3.33 16.87 -17.15
C ASN A 65 3.45 15.36 -16.89
N ILE A 66 4.60 14.91 -16.39
CA ILE A 66 4.90 13.49 -16.23
C ILE A 66 3.88 12.76 -15.35
N GLY A 67 3.36 13.41 -14.31
CA GLY A 67 2.37 12.82 -13.42
C GLY A 67 1.04 12.49 -14.12
N HIS A 68 0.62 13.31 -15.08
CA HIS A 68 -0.56 13.03 -15.89
C HIS A 68 -0.32 11.83 -16.82
N LEU A 69 0.87 11.71 -17.43
CA LEU A 69 1.21 10.56 -18.27
C LEU A 69 1.27 9.26 -17.47
N GLU A 70 1.81 9.30 -16.24
CA GLU A 70 1.80 8.17 -15.31
C GLU A 70 0.37 7.71 -15.01
N ALA A 71 -0.53 8.65 -14.74
CA ALA A 71 -1.94 8.36 -14.46
C ALA A 71 -2.65 7.73 -15.65
N VAL A 72 -2.40 8.23 -16.87
CA VAL A 72 -2.95 7.64 -18.10
C VAL A 72 -2.42 6.22 -18.31
N VAL A 73 -1.11 6.00 -18.18
CA VAL A 73 -0.50 4.67 -18.36
C VAL A 73 -0.99 3.70 -17.30
N HIS A 74 -1.13 4.16 -16.05
CA HIS A 74 -1.66 3.35 -14.95
C HIS A 74 -3.08 2.86 -15.23
N MET A 75 -3.96 3.72 -15.75
CA MET A 75 -5.30 3.30 -16.18
C MET A 75 -5.20 2.22 -17.26
N LEU A 76 -4.37 2.43 -18.30
CA LEU A 76 -4.23 1.50 -19.43
C LEU A 76 -3.66 0.13 -19.04
N GLN A 77 -2.97 0.01 -17.91
CA GLN A 77 -2.47 -1.25 -17.37
C GLN A 77 -3.55 -2.10 -16.71
N GLN A 78 -4.72 -1.53 -16.38
CA GLN A 78 -5.75 -2.24 -15.64
C GLN A 78 -6.44 -3.30 -16.51
N PRO A 79 -6.71 -4.50 -15.97
CA PRO A 79 -7.26 -5.62 -16.73
C PRO A 79 -8.68 -5.37 -17.26
N PHE A 80 -9.42 -4.46 -16.62
CA PHE A 80 -10.77 -4.08 -17.00
C PHE A 80 -10.82 -3.04 -18.15
N ILE A 81 -9.68 -2.46 -18.55
CA ILE A 81 -9.60 -1.57 -19.71
C ILE A 81 -9.17 -2.35 -20.93
N THR A 82 -10.00 -2.29 -21.97
CA THR A 82 -9.75 -2.95 -23.26
C THR A 82 -10.16 -2.04 -24.40
N GLY A 83 -9.83 -2.39 -25.65
CA GLY A 83 -10.37 -1.71 -26.84
C GLY A 83 -9.99 -0.23 -26.94
N VAL A 84 -8.73 0.11 -26.64
CA VAL A 84 -8.26 1.50 -26.60
C VAL A 84 -8.11 2.07 -28.01
N SER A 85 -9.04 2.96 -28.39
CA SER A 85 -9.11 3.53 -29.74
C SER A 85 -8.37 4.87 -29.88
N ARG A 86 -8.34 5.68 -28.83
CA ARG A 86 -7.68 6.99 -28.79
C ARG A 86 -7.06 7.27 -27.43
N VAL A 87 -5.90 7.91 -27.42
CA VAL A 87 -5.20 8.35 -26.20
C VAL A 87 -4.62 9.75 -26.41
N CYS A 88 -4.87 10.67 -25.48
CA CYS A 88 -4.41 12.06 -25.44
C CYS A 88 -4.59 12.81 -26.77
N LYS A 89 -5.72 12.60 -27.45
CA LYS A 89 -6.03 13.21 -28.75
C LYS A 89 -7.35 13.97 -28.68
N PRO A 90 -7.44 15.13 -29.35
CA PRO A 90 -8.72 15.83 -29.48
C PRO A 90 -9.74 14.97 -30.25
N ILE A 91 -10.99 15.02 -29.81
CA ILE A 91 -12.13 14.50 -30.55
C ILE A 91 -12.70 15.66 -31.39
N PRO A 92 -12.81 15.49 -32.72
CA PRO A 92 -13.46 16.47 -33.57
C PRO A 92 -14.96 16.52 -33.24
N LEU A 93 -15.49 17.72 -33.01
CA LEU A 93 -16.93 17.92 -32.87
C LEU A 93 -17.52 18.15 -34.26
N SER A 94 -18.66 17.50 -34.56
CA SER A 94 -19.43 17.83 -35.77
C SER A 94 -19.97 19.26 -35.64
N PRO A 95 -19.86 20.13 -36.66
CA PRO A 95 -20.41 21.47 -36.60
C PRO A 95 -21.94 21.39 -36.47
N SER A 96 -22.47 21.75 -35.30
CA SER A 96 -23.91 21.94 -35.14
C SER A 96 -24.34 23.17 -35.94
N VAL A 97 -25.30 22.97 -36.85
CA VAL A 97 -25.97 24.04 -37.58
C VAL A 97 -26.81 24.85 -36.59
N SER A 98 -26.72 26.18 -36.71
CA SER A 98 -27.60 27.24 -36.17
C SER A 98 -27.20 28.01 -34.89
N SER A 99 -27.19 29.33 -35.11
CA SER A 99 -27.38 30.52 -34.26
C SER A 99 -26.45 30.83 -33.07
N GLU A 100 -25.69 31.91 -33.27
CA GLU A 100 -25.56 33.07 -32.37
C GLU A 100 -25.19 32.81 -30.90
N GLU A 101 -24.07 32.14 -30.66
CA GLU A 101 -23.12 32.53 -29.61
C GLU A 101 -21.77 31.87 -29.92
N ARG A 102 -20.70 32.67 -29.99
CA ARG A 102 -19.35 32.20 -30.37
C ARG A 102 -18.78 31.22 -29.33
N CYS A 103 -19.15 29.95 -29.39
CA CYS A 103 -18.45 28.87 -28.68
C CYS A 103 -17.32 28.32 -29.56
N SER A 104 -16.10 28.80 -29.30
CA SER A 104 -14.89 28.62 -30.11
C SER A 104 -14.20 27.24 -30.03
N LEU A 105 -14.88 26.18 -29.59
CA LEU A 105 -14.26 24.86 -29.42
C LEU A 105 -14.56 23.94 -30.60
N LYS A 106 -13.65 23.93 -31.58
CA LYS A 106 -13.67 22.96 -32.69
C LYS A 106 -13.31 21.53 -32.26
N HIS A 107 -12.75 21.37 -31.06
CA HIS A 107 -12.18 20.12 -30.56
C HIS A 107 -12.33 20.01 -29.04
N ILE A 108 -12.77 18.83 -28.56
CA ILE A 108 -12.81 18.50 -27.13
C ILE A 108 -11.64 17.57 -26.79
N HIS A 109 -10.96 17.79 -25.67
CA HIS A 109 -9.85 16.92 -25.26
C HIS A 109 -10.33 15.83 -24.31
N VAL A 110 -10.11 14.58 -24.70
CA VAL A 110 -10.37 13.38 -23.89
C VAL A 110 -9.07 12.58 -23.81
N ASP A 111 -8.76 12.09 -22.62
CA ASP A 111 -7.47 11.46 -22.35
C ASP A 111 -7.44 10.02 -22.85
N VAL A 112 -8.50 9.24 -22.67
CA VAL A 112 -8.61 7.87 -23.20
C VAL A 112 -10.03 7.58 -23.70
N VAL A 113 -10.14 6.98 -24.88
CA VAL A 113 -11.38 6.39 -25.40
C VAL A 113 -11.21 4.88 -25.47
N CYS A 114 -11.94 4.15 -24.63
CA CYS A 114 -11.76 2.71 -24.42
C CYS A 114 -13.06 2.00 -24.05
N THR A 115 -12.95 0.71 -23.79
CA THR A 115 -14.03 -0.14 -23.28
C THR A 115 -13.71 -0.54 -21.83
N LEU A 116 -14.60 -0.20 -20.91
CA LEU A 116 -14.54 -0.56 -19.49
C LEU A 116 -15.66 -1.58 -19.22
N ASN A 117 -15.33 -2.78 -18.75
CA ASN A 117 -16.31 -3.85 -18.48
C ASN A 117 -17.30 -4.07 -19.64
N ARG A 118 -16.78 -4.11 -20.88
CA ARG A 118 -17.54 -4.25 -22.13
C ARG A 118 -18.45 -3.07 -22.51
N LYS A 119 -18.37 -1.93 -21.81
CA LYS A 119 -19.09 -0.69 -22.15
C LYS A 119 -18.14 0.37 -22.71
N PRO A 120 -18.49 1.07 -23.80
CA PRO A 120 -17.68 2.17 -24.31
C PRO A 120 -17.68 3.33 -23.32
N VAL A 121 -16.50 3.81 -22.92
CA VAL A 121 -16.35 4.91 -21.97
C VAL A 121 -15.31 5.92 -22.46
N TRP A 122 -15.48 7.17 -22.03
CA TRP A 122 -14.49 8.22 -22.18
C TRP A 122 -13.87 8.51 -20.83
N ILE A 123 -12.54 8.51 -20.73
CA ILE A 123 -11.83 8.76 -19.48
C ILE A 123 -11.14 10.12 -19.56
N ILE A 124 -11.36 10.92 -18.53
CA ILE A 124 -10.62 12.16 -18.27
C ILE A 124 -9.74 11.94 -17.05
N VAL A 125 -8.44 12.24 -17.19
CA VAL A 125 -7.42 12.04 -16.17
C VAL A 125 -6.92 13.40 -15.68
N SER A 126 -7.05 13.64 -14.37
CA SER A 126 -6.52 14.83 -13.71
C SER A 126 -5.44 14.45 -12.71
N ASP A 127 -4.27 15.04 -12.89
CA ASP A 127 -3.13 14.87 -12.01
C ASP A 127 -2.92 16.02 -11.01
N ARG A 128 -3.83 16.99 -11.03
CA ARG A 128 -3.67 18.22 -10.26
C ARG A 128 -3.81 17.94 -8.77
N ASN A 129 -3.07 18.71 -7.96
CA ASN A 129 -3.34 18.73 -6.52
C ASN A 129 -4.79 19.26 -6.30
N PRO A 130 -5.62 18.57 -5.50
CA PRO A 130 -7.01 18.92 -5.24
C PRO A 130 -7.24 20.39 -4.84
N GLU A 131 -6.30 21.00 -4.14
CA GLU A 131 -6.37 22.39 -3.69
C GLU A 131 -6.38 23.42 -4.83
N TYR A 132 -5.82 23.05 -6.00
CA TYR A 132 -5.74 23.91 -7.17
C TYR A 132 -6.85 23.63 -8.20
N ILE A 133 -7.81 22.76 -7.85
CA ILE A 133 -8.96 22.46 -8.71
C ILE A 133 -10.08 23.45 -8.41
N SER A 134 -10.26 24.45 -9.29
CA SER A 134 -11.36 25.39 -9.18
C SER A 134 -12.65 24.83 -9.82
N TRP A 135 -13.77 24.90 -9.11
CA TRP A 135 -15.08 24.53 -9.65
C TRP A 135 -15.52 25.47 -10.77
N ASP A 136 -15.55 26.75 -10.44
CA ASP A 136 -16.03 27.84 -11.28
C ASP A 136 -14.90 28.45 -12.11
N ARG A 137 -15.30 29.25 -13.10
CA ARG A 137 -14.35 29.99 -13.95
C ARG A 137 -13.53 30.95 -13.07
N CYS A 138 -12.22 30.92 -13.26
CA CYS A 138 -11.28 31.88 -12.68
C CYS A 138 -10.57 32.64 -13.81
N ARG A 139 -9.89 33.75 -13.49
CA ARG A 139 -9.14 34.54 -14.50
C ARG A 139 -8.10 33.73 -15.30
N LYS A 140 -7.66 32.58 -14.77
CA LYS A 140 -6.64 31.69 -15.36
C LYS A 140 -7.19 30.34 -15.87
N SER A 141 -8.44 29.99 -15.60
CA SER A 141 -9.00 28.67 -15.94
C SER A 141 -10.50 28.75 -16.22
N LYS A 142 -10.97 27.92 -17.15
CA LYS A 142 -12.41 27.80 -17.48
C LYS A 142 -13.26 27.18 -16.36
N GLY A 143 -12.63 26.64 -15.31
CA GLY A 143 -13.30 25.89 -14.23
C GLY A 143 -13.51 24.42 -14.59
N LEU A 144 -13.54 23.54 -13.59
CA LEU A 144 -13.79 22.10 -13.76
C LEU A 144 -15.21 21.84 -14.29
N LYS A 145 -16.20 22.58 -13.79
CA LYS A 145 -17.62 22.42 -14.16
C LYS A 145 -17.83 22.58 -15.65
N LEU A 146 -17.37 23.69 -16.23
CA LEU A 146 -17.54 23.97 -17.65
C LEU A 146 -16.83 22.91 -18.52
N ARG A 147 -15.62 22.48 -18.12
CA ARG A 147 -14.87 21.45 -18.86
C ARG A 147 -15.63 20.12 -18.89
N ILE A 148 -16.23 19.71 -17.78
CA ILE A 148 -17.00 18.45 -17.74
C ILE A 148 -18.30 18.60 -18.55
N GLN A 149 -19.00 19.74 -18.44
CA GLN A 149 -20.20 20.01 -19.22
C GLN A 149 -19.93 19.98 -20.74
N GLU A 150 -18.84 20.59 -21.20
CA GLU A 150 -18.42 20.54 -22.60
C GLU A 150 -18.16 19.08 -23.06
N VAL A 151 -17.54 18.26 -22.20
CA VAL A 151 -17.30 16.83 -22.52
C VAL A 151 -18.59 16.02 -22.53
N LEU A 152 -19.52 16.27 -21.61
CA LEU A 152 -20.82 15.59 -21.58
C LEU A 152 -21.66 15.95 -22.82
N ALA A 153 -21.69 17.23 -23.21
CA ALA A 153 -22.36 17.68 -24.43
C ALA A 153 -21.72 17.05 -25.69
N ALA A 154 -20.40 16.92 -25.71
CA ALA A 154 -19.70 16.20 -26.78
C ALA A 154 -20.03 14.70 -26.78
N ALA A 155 -20.06 14.06 -25.62
CA ALA A 155 -20.39 12.64 -25.48
C ALA A 155 -21.82 12.32 -25.97
N GLN A 156 -22.76 13.25 -25.76
CA GLN A 156 -24.14 13.12 -26.25
C GLN A 156 -24.27 13.34 -27.76
N SER A 157 -23.53 14.30 -28.32
CA SER A 157 -23.65 14.69 -29.73
C SER A 157 -22.87 13.81 -30.72
N ASN A 158 -21.88 13.05 -30.26
CA ASN A 158 -21.06 12.18 -31.11
C ASN A 158 -21.71 10.81 -31.36
N LEU A 159 -22.28 10.60 -32.56
CA LEU A 159 -22.96 9.34 -32.92
C LEU A 159 -22.01 8.13 -33.12
N THR A 160 -20.75 8.36 -33.51
CA THR A 160 -19.80 7.29 -33.87
C THR A 160 -18.98 6.75 -32.70
N LEU A 161 -18.77 7.56 -31.66
CA LEU A 161 -17.97 7.22 -30.47
C LEU A 161 -18.76 7.47 -29.17
N ARG A 162 -20.09 7.36 -29.23
CA ARG A 162 -20.97 7.64 -28.09
C ARG A 162 -20.62 6.74 -26.91
N PRO A 163 -20.14 7.29 -25.78
CA PRO A 163 -19.87 6.48 -24.60
C PRO A 163 -21.17 6.19 -23.84
N SER A 164 -21.19 5.07 -23.14
CA SER A 164 -22.22 4.76 -22.13
C SER A 164 -22.03 5.60 -20.87
N SER A 165 -20.79 5.97 -20.55
CA SER A 165 -20.46 6.84 -19.42
C SER A 165 -19.14 7.57 -19.61
N VAL A 166 -18.99 8.68 -18.88
CA VAL A 166 -17.74 9.45 -18.79
C VAL A 166 -17.13 9.18 -17.41
N ILE A 167 -15.88 8.73 -17.40
CA ILE A 167 -15.13 8.43 -16.19
C ILE A 167 -14.16 9.58 -15.91
N LEU A 168 -14.21 10.10 -14.70
CA LEU A 168 -13.27 11.09 -14.19
C LEU A 168 -12.30 10.40 -13.23
N PHE A 169 -11.02 10.41 -13.55
CA PHE A 169 -9.96 9.86 -12.73
C PHE A 169 -9.11 10.99 -12.16
N PHE A 170 -9.20 11.22 -10.86
CA PHE A 170 -8.38 12.19 -10.14
C PHE A 170 -7.26 11.49 -9.38
N ALA A 171 -6.03 11.55 -9.90
CA ALA A 171 -4.89 10.78 -9.38
C ALA A 171 -4.50 11.13 -7.93
N ASN A 172 -4.67 12.39 -7.52
CA ASN A 172 -4.38 12.88 -6.17
C ASN A 172 -5.63 13.03 -5.30
N GLY A 173 -6.77 12.52 -5.77
CA GLY A 173 -8.06 12.68 -5.11
C GLY A 173 -8.75 13.99 -5.44
N LEU A 174 -9.76 14.30 -4.64
CA LEU A 174 -10.65 15.43 -4.87
C LEU A 174 -11.06 16.04 -3.53
N ALA A 175 -11.10 17.37 -3.46
CA ALA A 175 -11.58 18.05 -2.27
C ALA A 175 -13.07 17.77 -2.05
N THR A 176 -13.49 17.54 -0.81
CA THR A 176 -14.86 17.12 -0.44
C THR A 176 -15.94 18.04 -1.00
N HIS A 177 -15.68 19.36 -1.04
CA HIS A 177 -16.62 20.33 -1.58
C HIS A 177 -16.80 20.20 -3.11
N ILE A 178 -15.74 19.85 -3.86
CA ILE A 178 -15.83 19.59 -5.30
C ILE A 178 -16.50 18.23 -5.55
N TYR A 179 -16.19 17.22 -4.74
CA TYR A 179 -16.83 15.91 -4.80
C TYR A 179 -18.36 16.03 -4.65
N ASN A 180 -18.81 16.73 -3.61
CA ASN A 180 -20.23 16.95 -3.38
C ASN A 180 -20.88 17.69 -4.56
N LYS A 181 -20.22 18.72 -5.12
CA LYS A 181 -20.72 19.43 -6.30
C LYS A 181 -20.80 18.54 -7.55
N LEU A 182 -19.84 17.65 -7.79
CA LEU A 182 -19.90 16.68 -8.90
C LEU A 182 -21.08 15.72 -8.75
N ARG A 183 -21.32 15.24 -7.52
CA ARG A 183 -22.44 14.35 -7.22
C ARG A 183 -23.78 15.07 -7.34
N ASP A 184 -23.89 16.24 -6.72
CA ASP A 184 -25.16 16.95 -6.55
C ASP A 184 -25.57 17.72 -7.82
N GLU A 185 -24.62 18.32 -8.56
CA GLU A 185 -24.92 19.09 -9.79
C GLU A 185 -24.81 18.28 -11.09
N LEU A 186 -23.92 17.29 -11.15
CA LEU A 186 -23.64 16.52 -12.38
C LEU A 186 -23.99 15.03 -12.28
N GLY A 187 -24.59 14.60 -11.16
CA GLY A 187 -25.03 13.21 -10.97
C GLY A 187 -23.90 12.19 -10.95
N ALA A 188 -22.69 12.61 -10.55
CA ALA A 188 -21.54 11.72 -10.49
C ALA A 188 -21.69 10.66 -9.40
N SER A 189 -21.44 9.40 -9.75
CA SER A 189 -21.39 8.27 -8.81
C SER A 189 -19.98 7.74 -8.69
N GLU A 190 -19.53 7.45 -7.47
CA GLU A 190 -18.22 6.84 -7.24
C GLU A 190 -18.22 5.38 -7.70
N ILE A 191 -17.25 5.02 -8.55
CA ILE A 191 -16.98 3.62 -8.87
C ILE A 191 -15.82 3.14 -8.00
N LYS A 192 -16.06 2.09 -7.21
CA LYS A 192 -14.97 1.29 -6.64
C LYS A 192 -14.38 0.43 -7.75
N LEU A 193 -13.37 0.96 -8.43
CA LEU A 193 -12.47 0.13 -9.24
C LEU A 193 -11.44 -0.45 -8.28
N ASP A 194 -11.51 -1.76 -8.05
CA ASP A 194 -10.41 -2.49 -7.42
C ASP A 194 -9.26 -2.49 -8.42
N PHE A 195 -8.46 -1.44 -8.39
CA PHE A 195 -7.19 -1.39 -9.10
C PHE A 195 -6.37 -2.55 -8.58
N SER A 196 -6.27 -3.62 -9.37
CA SER A 196 -5.35 -4.70 -9.07
C SER A 196 -3.98 -4.07 -8.94
N VAL A 197 -3.39 -4.14 -7.75
CA VAL A 197 -1.96 -3.92 -7.57
C VAL A 197 -1.30 -5.08 -8.32
N PHE A 198 -1.09 -4.92 -9.64
CA PHE A 198 -0.47 -5.95 -10.44
C PHE A 198 0.96 -6.12 -9.94
N SER A 199 1.18 -7.26 -9.28
CA SER A 199 2.47 -7.87 -9.06
C SER A 199 2.93 -8.57 -10.34
N SER A 200 3.93 -8.01 -11.01
CA SER A 200 5.00 -8.78 -11.69
C SER A 200 6.03 -7.81 -12.27
N ASP A 201 7.28 -7.96 -11.81
CA ASP A 201 8.52 -7.27 -12.20
C ASP A 201 8.75 -5.81 -11.78
N VAL A 202 7.89 -5.22 -10.95
CA VAL A 202 8.19 -3.93 -10.31
C VAL A 202 8.47 -4.17 -8.83
N LEU A 203 9.77 -4.26 -8.54
CA LEU A 203 10.44 -4.25 -7.24
C LEU A 203 9.52 -3.97 -6.05
N GLU A 204 9.28 -5.02 -5.28
CA GLU A 204 8.71 -4.98 -3.94
C GLU A 204 9.44 -3.94 -3.08
N GLU A 205 8.60 -3.13 -2.43
CA GLU A 205 8.95 -2.20 -1.37
C GLU A 205 9.40 -2.98 -0.13
N THR A 206 10.50 -2.56 0.50
CA THR A 206 10.73 -2.75 1.94
C THR A 206 11.56 -1.58 2.50
N GLU A 207 11.14 -1.12 3.68
CA GLU A 207 11.44 0.14 4.35
C GLU A 207 12.90 0.39 4.72
N GLY A 208 13.26 1.67 4.82
CA GLY A 208 14.56 2.22 5.26
C GLY A 208 15.09 3.24 4.26
N ASP A 209 14.59 4.47 4.38
CA ASP A 209 15.08 5.78 3.91
C ASP A 209 15.45 6.06 2.43
N TRP A 210 14.51 6.79 1.81
CA TRP A 210 14.64 7.72 0.67
C TRP A 210 15.14 7.16 -0.66
N ILE A 211 14.44 6.18 -1.22
CA ILE A 211 14.31 6.10 -2.68
C ILE A 211 13.03 6.87 -3.04
N ASN A 212 13.17 7.92 -3.84
CA ASN A 212 12.09 8.53 -4.61
C ASN A 212 11.47 7.45 -5.51
N VAL A 213 10.60 6.64 -4.92
CA VAL A 213 9.78 5.65 -5.62
C VAL A 213 8.77 6.46 -6.37
N ILE A 214 9.03 6.70 -7.65
CA ILE A 214 7.97 7.15 -8.54
C ILE A 214 7.14 5.95 -8.98
N ALA A 215 6.66 5.16 -8.02
CA ALA A 215 5.42 4.42 -8.18
C ALA A 215 4.39 5.27 -7.48
N ARG A 216 3.65 6.05 -8.27
CA ARG A 216 2.61 6.92 -7.74
C ARG A 216 1.56 6.05 -7.08
N SER A 217 1.39 6.21 -5.76
CA SER A 217 0.30 5.57 -5.04
C SER A 217 -1.01 6.27 -5.40
N TYR A 218 -1.88 5.59 -6.13
CA TYR A 218 -3.23 6.06 -6.43
C TYR A 218 -4.21 5.74 -5.28
N ARG A 219 -3.71 5.49 -4.06
CA ARG A 219 -4.54 5.22 -2.86
C ARG A 219 -5.50 6.35 -2.52
N ASN A 220 -5.09 7.59 -2.80
CA ASN A 220 -5.93 8.78 -2.63
C ASN A 220 -6.73 9.12 -3.90
N SER A 221 -6.63 8.33 -4.96
CA SER A 221 -7.31 8.64 -6.20
C SER A 221 -8.83 8.56 -6.03
N CYS A 222 -9.53 9.41 -6.75
CA CYS A 222 -11.00 9.43 -6.76
C CYS A 222 -11.47 9.13 -8.19
N VAL A 223 -12.34 8.14 -8.33
CA VAL A 223 -12.90 7.71 -9.61
C VAL A 223 -14.40 7.93 -9.61
N LEU A 224 -14.86 8.78 -10.52
CA LEU A 224 -16.27 9.13 -10.63
C LEU A 224 -16.79 8.77 -12.02
N GLU A 225 -17.99 8.24 -12.07
CA GLU A 225 -18.73 7.98 -13.29
C GLU A 225 -19.88 8.96 -13.43
N ILE A 226 -20.02 9.52 -14.63
CA ILE A 226 -21.16 10.35 -15.00
C ILE A 226 -21.84 9.69 -16.21
N ASN A 227 -23.14 9.47 -16.09
CA ASN A 227 -23.94 9.00 -17.21
C ASN A 227 -24.39 10.20 -18.06
N PRO A 228 -23.94 10.33 -19.32
CA PRO A 228 -24.32 11.44 -20.19
C PRO A 228 -25.81 11.45 -20.53
N ALA A 229 -26.59 10.40 -20.28
CA ALA A 229 -28.04 10.40 -20.50
C ALA A 229 -28.87 11.02 -19.36
N VAL A 230 -28.28 11.25 -18.18
CA VAL A 230 -28.99 11.74 -16.98
C VAL A 230 -28.85 13.26 -16.88
N GLY A 231 -29.30 13.99 -17.89
CA GLY A 231 -29.62 15.41 -17.75
C GLY A 231 -31.12 15.52 -17.51
N ARG A 232 -31.58 15.51 -16.25
CA ARG A 232 -32.99 15.79 -15.94
C ARG A 232 -33.15 17.24 -15.51
N ASP A 233 -34.12 17.86 -16.15
CA ASP A 233 -34.76 19.13 -15.82
C ASP A 233 -34.94 19.30 -14.30
N VAL A 234 -34.10 20.11 -13.68
CA VAL A 234 -34.41 20.69 -12.37
C VAL A 234 -35.12 22.01 -12.66
N VAL A 235 -36.42 21.93 -12.92
CA VAL A 235 -37.32 23.09 -12.86
C VAL A 235 -37.28 23.61 -11.42
N PRO A 236 -36.95 24.89 -11.18
CA PRO A 236 -37.02 25.46 -9.84
C PRO A 236 -38.49 25.48 -9.42
N LYS A 237 -38.83 24.83 -8.31
CA LYS A 237 -40.15 24.99 -7.67
C LYS A 237 -40.27 26.41 -7.13
N SER A 238 -40.71 27.32 -8.00
CA SER A 238 -41.39 28.56 -7.63
C SER A 238 -42.80 28.18 -7.16
N GLY A 239 -43.16 28.55 -5.94
CA GLY A 239 -44.43 28.21 -5.33
C GLY A 239 -45.62 28.92 -5.98
N CYS A 240 -46.80 28.30 -5.88
CA CYS A 240 -48.03 29.01 -5.56
C CYS A 240 -49.07 28.02 -5.04
N SER A 241 -49.65 28.34 -3.89
CA SER A 241 -50.77 27.65 -3.27
C SER A 241 -52.06 28.03 -3.99
N VAL A 242 -52.84 27.06 -4.46
CA VAL A 242 -54.28 27.23 -4.68
C VAL A 242 -55.00 25.97 -4.19
N ARG A 243 -56.00 26.22 -3.35
CA ARG A 243 -56.85 25.29 -2.61
C ARG A 243 -58.10 24.94 -3.44
N GLY A 244 -58.64 23.74 -3.24
CA GLY A 244 -59.99 23.30 -3.67
C GLY A 244 -59.94 22.13 -4.65
N SER A 245 -60.79 21.11 -4.64
CA SER A 245 -61.92 20.71 -3.80
C SER A 245 -62.31 19.28 -4.25
N ALA A 246 -62.62 18.41 -3.29
CA ALA A 246 -63.70 17.41 -3.25
C ALA A 246 -64.02 16.43 -4.43
N VAL A 247 -64.26 15.18 -3.98
CA VAL A 247 -65.22 14.13 -4.42
C VAL A 247 -64.79 13.06 -5.46
N ASP A 248 -64.86 11.81 -4.96
CA ASP A 248 -65.25 10.50 -5.55
C ASP A 248 -64.78 10.03 -6.94
N SER A 249 -64.30 8.77 -7.01
CA SER A 249 -65.19 7.61 -7.28
C SER A 249 -64.45 6.25 -7.34
N SER A 250 -65.10 5.23 -6.76
CA SER A 250 -65.06 3.77 -7.00
C SER A 250 -63.73 2.99 -6.90
N GLN A 251 -63.52 2.17 -5.86
CA GLN A 251 -64.05 0.80 -5.62
C GLN A 251 -63.60 -0.26 -6.63
N ILE A 252 -62.90 -1.29 -6.13
CA ILE A 252 -63.32 -2.71 -6.12
C ILE A 252 -62.53 -3.41 -5.00
N ASP A 253 -63.26 -3.87 -3.99
CA ASP A 253 -62.84 -4.84 -2.97
C ASP A 253 -62.86 -6.25 -3.55
N LEU A 254 -62.02 -7.15 -3.02
CA LEU A 254 -62.42 -8.51 -2.68
C LEU A 254 -61.53 -9.07 -1.55
N SER A 255 -62.19 -9.16 -0.40
CA SER A 255 -62.02 -10.01 0.80
C SER A 255 -61.53 -11.44 0.54
N VAL A 256 -61.12 -12.30 1.49
CA VAL A 256 -60.87 -12.35 2.95
C VAL A 256 -60.24 -13.73 3.16
N GLY A 257 -59.38 -13.90 4.18
CA GLY A 257 -59.01 -15.23 4.66
C GLY A 257 -57.92 -15.22 5.72
N LYS A 258 -58.28 -14.83 6.95
CA LYS A 258 -57.46 -15.01 8.15
C LYS A 258 -57.34 -16.50 8.51
N THR A 259 -56.19 -16.89 9.05
CA THR A 259 -56.15 -17.67 10.30
C THR A 259 -54.83 -17.45 11.03
N GLU A 260 -54.98 -17.07 12.30
CA GLU A 260 -54.02 -16.99 13.40
C GLU A 260 -53.50 -18.42 13.72
N THR A 261 -52.48 -18.74 14.52
CA THR A 261 -51.97 -18.15 15.77
C THR A 261 -50.69 -18.92 16.16
N GLN A 262 -49.67 -18.24 16.71
CA GLN A 262 -48.69 -18.79 17.67
C GLN A 262 -49.39 -19.03 19.04
N PRO A 263 -48.87 -19.76 20.08
CA PRO A 263 -47.55 -19.48 20.68
C PRO A 263 -46.87 -20.61 21.52
N GLN A 264 -45.78 -20.21 22.20
CA GLN A 264 -45.27 -20.64 23.52
C GLN A 264 -43.99 -21.50 23.63
N GLN A 265 -43.10 -20.95 24.48
CA GLN A 265 -41.87 -21.47 25.07
C GLN A 265 -42.15 -22.57 26.10
N PHE A 266 -41.19 -23.47 26.35
CA PHE A 266 -40.82 -23.94 27.70
C PHE A 266 -39.42 -24.59 27.67
N GLU A 267 -38.63 -24.31 28.71
CA GLU A 267 -37.34 -24.94 29.07
C GLU A 267 -37.54 -26.38 29.55
N GLU A 268 -36.52 -27.24 29.37
CA GLU A 268 -35.90 -28.10 30.40
C GLU A 268 -34.96 -29.16 29.77
N ASN A 269 -33.69 -29.15 30.22
CA ASN A 269 -32.76 -30.31 30.28
C ASN A 269 -32.92 -30.94 31.69
N PRO A 270 -32.38 -32.15 32.09
CA PRO A 270 -31.11 -32.78 31.68
C PRO A 270 -31.06 -34.34 31.77
N ARG A 271 -29.83 -34.92 31.75
CA ARG A 271 -29.33 -36.28 32.18
C ARG A 271 -28.76 -37.14 31.03
N ILE A 272 -27.66 -37.92 31.11
CA ILE A 272 -26.81 -38.51 32.17
C ILE A 272 -25.45 -38.90 31.53
N GLY A 273 -24.35 -38.97 32.31
CA GLY A 273 -23.09 -39.63 31.90
C GLY A 273 -21.88 -39.44 32.83
N GLU A 274 -21.96 -40.00 34.04
CA GLU A 274 -20.93 -40.44 35.03
C GLU A 274 -19.51 -40.84 34.52
N CYS A 275 -18.38 -40.93 35.25
CA CYS A 275 -17.88 -40.81 36.65
C CYS A 275 -16.31 -40.83 36.55
N PHE A 276 -15.45 -40.28 37.42
CA PHE A 276 -15.08 -40.80 38.75
C PHE A 276 -14.20 -39.81 39.55
N HIS A 277 -14.42 -39.85 40.87
CA HIS A 277 -13.75 -39.19 41.99
C HIS A 277 -12.31 -39.66 42.27
N LEU A 278 -11.50 -38.78 42.86
CA LEU A 278 -10.87 -39.07 44.16
C LEU A 278 -10.56 -37.76 44.91
N GLU A 279 -11.02 -37.68 46.16
CA GLU A 279 -10.90 -36.56 47.09
C GLU A 279 -10.27 -37.11 48.38
N LEU A 280 -9.34 -36.38 49.02
CA LEU A 280 -9.05 -36.44 50.46
C LEU A 280 -8.07 -35.32 50.89
N LEU A 281 -8.66 -34.29 51.53
CA LEU A 281 -8.34 -33.55 52.78
C LEU A 281 -6.98 -33.83 53.48
N VAL A 282 -6.28 -32.97 54.25
CA VAL A 282 -6.34 -31.58 54.78
C VAL A 282 -4.96 -31.34 55.46
N ASP A 283 -4.39 -30.12 55.45
CA ASP A 283 -3.94 -29.45 56.70
C ASP A 283 -3.51 -27.99 56.48
N GLU A 284 -4.09 -27.09 57.30
CA GLU A 284 -3.70 -25.69 57.45
C GLU A 284 -2.56 -25.56 58.48
N ALA A 285 -1.51 -24.79 58.17
CA ALA A 285 -0.78 -24.03 59.19
C ALA A 285 0.01 -22.83 58.64
N LYS A 286 -0.46 -21.64 59.06
CA LYS A 286 0.27 -20.40 59.41
C LYS A 286 0.91 -19.53 58.32
N ILE A 287 0.34 -18.32 58.22
CA ILE A 287 0.74 -17.12 57.47
C ILE A 287 1.70 -16.24 58.30
N GLN A 288 2.64 -15.54 57.63
CA GLN A 288 3.01 -14.09 57.70
C GLN A 288 4.48 -13.87 57.24
N PRO A 289 4.87 -12.72 56.63
CA PRO A 289 4.33 -12.07 55.43
C PRO A 289 5.42 -11.78 54.35
N ARG A 290 4.98 -11.60 53.09
CA ARG A 290 5.78 -11.10 51.95
C ARG A 290 6.07 -9.59 52.08
N PRO A 291 7.20 -9.07 51.55
CA PRO A 291 7.17 -7.82 50.83
C PRO A 291 6.60 -8.08 49.44
N VAL A 292 5.48 -7.42 49.13
CA VAL A 292 4.86 -7.42 47.81
C VAL A 292 5.72 -6.51 46.92
N GLU A 293 6.52 -7.10 46.03
CA GLU A 293 6.79 -6.47 44.74
C GLU A 293 5.56 -6.73 43.87
N GLU A 294 4.87 -5.67 43.49
CA GLU A 294 3.79 -5.71 42.50
C GLU A 294 4.35 -6.18 41.15
N ASN A 295 4.38 -7.51 40.97
CA ASN A 295 4.56 -8.12 39.67
C ASN A 295 3.28 -7.88 38.85
N VAL A 296 3.26 -6.75 38.13
CA VAL A 296 2.44 -6.62 36.93
C VAL A 296 2.92 -7.72 35.98
N GLY A 297 2.11 -8.79 35.85
CA GLY A 297 2.44 -9.95 35.04
C GLY A 297 2.69 -9.57 33.58
N THR A 298 3.96 -9.37 33.23
CA THR A 298 4.38 -9.06 31.86
C THR A 298 4.52 -10.38 31.11
N ASN A 299 3.51 -10.72 30.32
CA ASN A 299 3.53 -11.91 29.46
C ASN A 299 4.40 -11.62 28.22
N LEU A 300 5.71 -11.79 28.34
CA LEU A 300 6.66 -11.65 27.24
C LEU A 300 6.56 -12.77 26.20
N GLY A 301 5.75 -13.81 26.43
CA GLY A 301 5.64 -14.99 25.60
C GLY A 301 6.71 -16.04 25.93
N ASP A 302 6.28 -17.24 26.31
CA ASP A 302 7.15 -18.34 26.73
C ASP A 302 8.11 -18.80 25.63
N THR A 303 7.68 -18.72 24.36
CA THR A 303 8.48 -19.14 23.20
C THR A 303 9.61 -18.16 22.90
N PHE A 304 9.41 -16.86 23.07
CA PHE A 304 10.46 -15.84 22.91
C PHE A 304 11.55 -16.01 23.96
N CYS A 305 11.16 -16.13 25.23
CA CYS A 305 12.10 -16.39 26.32
C CYS A 305 12.90 -17.69 26.09
N SER A 306 12.24 -18.74 25.58
CA SER A 306 12.91 -20.01 25.25
C SER A 306 13.98 -19.86 24.16
N ILE A 307 13.74 -19.01 23.15
CA ILE A 307 14.75 -18.70 22.12
C ILE A 307 15.94 -17.97 22.74
N LEU A 308 15.68 -16.92 23.53
CA LEU A 308 16.77 -16.15 24.16
C LEU A 308 17.63 -17.01 25.07
N MET A 309 17.02 -17.92 25.85
CA MET A 309 17.74 -18.88 26.69
C MET A 309 18.50 -19.93 25.87
N GLY A 310 18.04 -20.23 24.66
CA GLY A 310 18.71 -21.12 23.73
C GLY A 310 19.91 -20.47 23.02
N MET A 311 19.94 -19.13 22.92
CA MET A 311 21.06 -18.39 22.34
C MET A 311 22.24 -18.31 23.31
N LYS A 312 23.45 -18.22 22.78
CA LYS A 312 24.62 -17.90 23.61
C LYS A 312 24.55 -16.41 23.99
N PRO A 313 24.54 -16.08 25.29
CA PRO A 313 24.48 -14.68 25.72
C PRO A 313 25.72 -13.93 25.25
N SER A 314 25.55 -12.63 24.97
CA SER A 314 26.68 -11.76 24.72
C SER A 314 27.46 -11.62 26.04
N SER A 315 28.56 -12.37 26.19
CA SER A 315 29.38 -12.27 27.40
C SER A 315 29.92 -10.83 27.49
N MET A 316 29.61 -10.15 28.59
CA MET A 316 30.13 -8.83 28.95
C MET A 316 31.63 -8.90 29.33
N GLU A 317 32.43 -9.63 28.58
CA GLU A 317 33.87 -9.71 28.67
C GLU A 317 34.40 -9.91 27.25
N ASN A 318 34.66 -8.80 26.56
CA ASN A 318 35.66 -8.70 25.49
C ASN A 318 35.90 -7.22 25.19
N LYS A 319 36.43 -6.51 26.20
CA LYS A 319 37.10 -5.22 25.99
C LYS A 319 38.59 -5.37 25.65
N ILE A 320 39.10 -6.59 25.44
CA ILE A 320 40.50 -6.81 25.06
C ILE A 320 40.58 -8.03 24.14
N PHE A 321 40.37 -7.86 22.83
CA PHE A 321 40.93 -8.80 21.86
C PHE A 321 41.18 -8.16 20.48
N GLU A 322 41.70 -6.93 20.47
CA GLU A 322 42.48 -6.42 19.33
C GLU A 322 43.97 -6.77 19.50
N SER A 323 44.30 -8.05 19.70
CA SER A 323 45.65 -8.55 19.44
C SER A 323 45.70 -10.07 19.45
N MET A 324 45.42 -10.70 18.30
CA MET A 324 46.23 -11.84 17.80
C MET A 324 45.63 -12.34 16.50
N LYS A 325 46.35 -12.10 15.41
CA LYS A 325 46.26 -12.95 14.22
C LYS A 325 46.65 -14.39 14.60
N SER A 326 45.86 -15.33 14.09
CA SER A 326 46.09 -16.77 14.03
C SER A 326 45.94 -17.57 15.33
N ARG A 327 44.74 -18.11 15.54
CA ARG A 327 44.59 -19.52 15.96
C ARG A 327 43.40 -20.14 15.24
N ASN A 328 43.72 -20.99 14.27
CA ASN A 328 42.77 -21.85 13.56
C ASN A 328 42.12 -22.87 14.51
N LEU A 329 40.96 -23.41 14.07
CA LEU A 329 40.35 -24.70 14.45
C LEU A 329 39.44 -24.76 15.70
N LEU A 330 38.37 -23.96 15.76
CA LEU A 330 37.14 -24.29 16.53
C LEU A 330 35.91 -23.57 15.95
N GLY A 331 35.16 -24.29 15.10
CA GLY A 331 33.74 -24.02 14.78
C GLY A 331 33.40 -22.79 13.94
N GLU A 332 33.50 -22.91 12.62
CA GLU A 332 33.08 -21.93 11.60
C GLU A 332 31.53 -21.69 11.54
N ILE A 333 30.75 -21.92 12.62
CA ILE A 333 29.27 -22.06 12.53
C ILE A 333 28.46 -21.42 13.68
N ASP A 334 29.10 -20.73 14.63
CA ASP A 334 28.42 -20.27 15.86
C ASP A 334 27.90 -18.82 15.84
N LEU A 335 27.98 -18.12 14.70
CA LEU A 335 27.52 -16.73 14.56
C LEU A 335 26.37 -16.63 13.57
N VAL A 336 25.37 -15.79 13.88
CA VAL A 336 24.28 -15.42 12.96
C VAL A 336 24.17 -13.91 12.93
N ASN A 337 24.25 -13.33 11.73
CA ASN A 337 24.01 -11.91 11.52
C ASN A 337 22.50 -11.66 11.38
N PHE A 338 21.95 -10.75 12.18
CA PHE A 338 20.54 -10.42 12.13
C PHE A 338 20.32 -9.19 11.25
N ASP A 339 19.46 -9.35 10.24
CA ASP A 339 18.84 -8.24 9.55
C ASP A 339 17.72 -7.64 10.40
N THR A 340 17.35 -6.38 10.13
CA THR A 340 16.26 -5.68 10.81
C THR A 340 14.95 -6.48 10.75
N THR A 341 14.68 -7.16 9.63
CA THR A 341 13.48 -7.99 9.48
C THR A 341 13.43 -9.17 10.46
N ALA A 342 14.58 -9.74 10.81
CA ALA A 342 14.66 -10.87 11.74
C ALA A 342 14.41 -10.43 13.18
N LEU A 343 14.93 -9.26 13.56
CA LEU A 343 14.66 -8.65 14.86
C LEU A 343 13.16 -8.34 15.03
N ILE A 344 12.55 -7.73 14.01
CA ILE A 344 11.10 -7.45 13.99
C ILE A 344 10.30 -8.76 14.11
N ALA A 345 10.72 -9.82 13.43
CA ALA A 345 10.04 -11.11 13.48
C ALA A 345 10.11 -11.79 14.85
N LEU A 346 11.19 -11.62 15.60
CA LEU A 346 11.32 -12.12 16.98
C LEU A 346 10.41 -11.39 17.97
N VAL A 347 10.26 -10.07 17.82
CA VAL A 347 9.56 -9.24 18.82
C VAL A 347 8.10 -8.96 18.47
N SER A 348 7.70 -9.20 17.23
CA SER A 348 6.34 -8.98 16.73
C SER A 348 5.28 -9.67 17.59
N GLY A 349 4.18 -8.96 17.87
CA GLY A 349 3.02 -9.57 18.52
C GLY A 349 2.42 -10.74 17.74
N ILE A 350 2.60 -10.81 16.42
CA ILE A 350 2.18 -11.98 15.60
C ILE A 350 2.90 -13.24 16.11
N SER A 351 4.23 -13.20 16.22
CA SER A 351 5.08 -14.32 16.64
C SER A 351 4.95 -14.67 18.13
N ASN A 352 4.42 -13.73 18.93
CA ASN A 352 4.36 -13.81 20.39
C ASN A 352 2.94 -14.08 20.92
N GLY A 353 2.11 -14.78 20.15
CA GLY A 353 0.79 -15.24 20.59
C GLY A 353 -0.36 -14.25 20.39
N GLY A 354 -0.10 -13.10 19.77
CA GLY A 354 -1.11 -12.07 19.46
C GLY A 354 -2.09 -12.45 18.33
N THR A 355 -1.85 -13.54 17.59
CA THR A 355 -2.69 -13.98 16.45
C THR A 355 -4.16 -14.15 16.81
N LYS A 356 -4.48 -14.77 17.96
CA LYS A 356 -5.87 -14.96 18.39
C LYS A 356 -6.59 -13.64 18.65
N LYS A 357 -5.92 -12.70 19.31
CA LYS A 357 -6.45 -11.35 19.59
C LYS A 357 -6.67 -10.58 18.30
N LEU A 358 -5.74 -10.66 17.36
CA LEU A 358 -5.85 -10.02 16.06
C LEU A 358 -7.02 -10.59 15.25
N LEU A 359 -7.19 -11.91 15.19
CA LEU A 359 -8.33 -12.52 14.48
C LEU A 359 -9.69 -12.28 15.14
N ALA A 360 -9.72 -12.07 16.46
CA ALA A 360 -10.93 -11.70 17.18
C ALA A 360 -11.30 -10.22 17.03
N THR A 361 -10.39 -9.37 16.55
CA THR A 361 -10.63 -7.94 16.33
C THR A 361 -11.53 -7.75 15.10
N PRO A 362 -12.54 -6.86 15.13
CA PRO A 362 -13.39 -6.60 13.97
C PRO A 362 -12.57 -6.19 12.74
N GLU A 363 -12.93 -6.73 11.57
CA GLU A 363 -12.19 -6.50 10.32
C GLU A 363 -12.04 -5.00 9.98
N SER A 364 -13.08 -4.20 10.23
CA SER A 364 -13.05 -2.75 10.02
C SER A 364 -11.94 -2.06 10.82
N GLU A 365 -11.69 -2.50 12.06
CA GLU A 365 -10.66 -1.97 12.94
C GLU A 365 -9.27 -2.40 12.49
N ILE A 366 -9.09 -3.68 12.10
CA ILE A 366 -7.81 -4.17 11.54
C ILE A 366 -7.48 -3.43 10.25
N ARG A 367 -8.47 -3.22 9.36
CA ARG A 367 -8.30 -2.44 8.12
C ARG A 367 -7.97 -0.97 8.38
N GLN A 368 -8.53 -0.39 9.43
CA GLN A 368 -8.19 0.98 9.86
C GLN A 368 -6.78 1.06 10.47
N ARG A 369 -6.34 0.02 11.18
CA ARG A 369 -5.02 -0.06 11.82
C ARG A 369 -3.91 -0.31 10.81
N PHE A 370 -4.11 -1.25 9.89
CA PHE A 370 -3.14 -1.67 8.88
C PHE A 370 -3.57 -1.22 7.48
N LYS A 371 -3.88 0.08 7.31
CA LYS A 371 -4.41 0.66 6.06
C LYS A 371 -3.58 0.25 4.84
N GLY A 372 -4.20 -0.48 3.91
CA GLY A 372 -3.56 -0.96 2.68
C GLY A 372 -2.67 -2.20 2.83
N ASN A 373 -2.40 -2.64 4.07
CA ASN A 373 -1.60 -3.82 4.39
C ASN A 373 -2.42 -4.94 5.02
N PHE A 374 -3.75 -4.82 5.07
CA PHE A 374 -4.65 -5.78 5.71
C PHE A 374 -4.41 -7.21 5.23
N ASP A 375 -4.47 -7.46 3.92
CA ASP A 375 -4.33 -8.81 3.38
C ASP A 375 -2.94 -9.40 3.65
N PHE A 376 -1.92 -8.55 3.69
CA PHE A 376 -0.56 -8.95 4.03
C PHE A 376 -0.42 -9.36 5.50
N VAL A 377 -0.97 -8.56 6.42
CA VAL A 377 -0.97 -8.87 7.86
C VAL A 377 -1.79 -10.12 8.16
N ILE A 378 -2.95 -10.28 7.52
CA ILE A 378 -3.75 -11.51 7.62
C ILE A 378 -2.97 -12.71 7.08
N GLY A 379 -2.29 -12.58 5.95
CA GLY A 379 -1.41 -13.62 5.40
C GLY A 379 -0.30 -14.02 6.38
N GLN A 380 0.32 -13.06 7.06
CA GLN A 380 1.32 -13.33 8.10
C GLN A 380 0.74 -14.05 9.32
N ILE A 381 -0.45 -13.65 9.77
CA ILE A 381 -1.15 -14.30 10.90
C ILE A 381 -1.45 -15.76 10.56
N MET A 382 -2.02 -16.02 9.37
CA MET A 382 -2.32 -17.39 8.93
C MET A 382 -1.04 -18.22 8.78
N SER A 383 0.04 -17.61 8.27
CA SER A 383 1.35 -18.24 8.17
C SER A 383 1.93 -18.61 9.53
N GLU A 384 1.74 -17.76 10.56
CA GLU A 384 2.21 -18.02 11.92
C GLU A 384 1.43 -19.14 12.60
N ILE A 385 0.10 -19.19 12.41
CA ILE A 385 -0.74 -20.27 12.94
C ILE A 385 -0.32 -21.62 12.35
N GLN A 386 -0.02 -21.65 11.05
CA GLN A 386 0.38 -22.88 10.38
C GLN A 386 1.80 -23.31 10.76
N ASN A 387 2.73 -22.37 10.80
CA ASN A 387 4.14 -22.63 11.06
C ASN A 387 4.69 -21.51 11.98
N PRO A 388 4.78 -21.73 13.29
CA PRO A 388 5.26 -20.69 14.21
C PRO A 388 6.72 -20.35 13.98
N ILE A 389 7.04 -19.07 13.77
CA ILE A 389 8.41 -18.64 13.42
C ILE A 389 9.39 -18.85 14.57
N HIS A 390 8.91 -18.83 15.82
CA HIS A 390 9.75 -19.09 16.98
C HIS A 390 10.29 -20.53 17.04
N ILE A 391 9.57 -21.50 16.48
CA ILE A 391 10.06 -22.88 16.38
C ILE A 391 11.19 -22.97 15.36
N GLU A 392 11.06 -22.24 14.24
CA GLU A 392 12.08 -22.14 13.20
C GLU A 392 13.35 -21.44 13.74
N PHE A 393 13.17 -20.29 14.38
CA PHE A 393 14.26 -19.53 15.00
C PHE A 393 14.92 -20.28 16.15
N GLY A 394 14.15 -21.00 16.97
CA GLY A 394 14.70 -21.85 18.02
C GLY A 394 15.72 -22.86 17.46
N ARG A 395 15.43 -23.50 16.33
CA ARG A 395 16.38 -24.43 15.68
C ARG A 395 17.59 -23.73 15.09
N ILE A 396 17.39 -22.56 14.48
CA ILE A 396 18.45 -21.81 13.80
C ILE A 396 19.44 -21.21 14.81
N LEU A 397 18.93 -20.70 15.94
CA LEU A 397 19.66 -19.87 16.89
C LEU A 397 20.16 -20.62 18.13
N HIS A 398 19.67 -21.83 18.38
CA HIS A 398 20.12 -22.63 19.52
C HIS A 398 21.64 -22.85 19.50
N GLY A 399 22.31 -22.49 20.59
CA GLY A 399 23.75 -22.58 20.75
C GLY A 399 24.55 -21.55 19.92
N LYS A 400 23.90 -20.60 19.25
CA LYS A 400 24.57 -19.58 18.42
C LYS A 400 24.58 -18.20 19.08
N ASN A 401 25.55 -17.39 18.69
CA ASN A 401 25.68 -15.99 19.06
C ASN A 401 25.02 -15.10 17.99
N GLY A 402 24.18 -14.17 18.41
CA GLY A 402 23.61 -13.17 17.51
C GLY A 402 24.50 -11.96 17.34
N LEU A 403 24.61 -11.48 16.11
CA LEU A 403 25.39 -10.31 15.70
C LEU A 403 24.45 -9.31 15.01
N ILE A 404 24.60 -8.02 15.30
CA ILE A 404 23.98 -6.93 14.55
C ILE A 404 25.00 -5.82 14.30
N CYS A 405 24.88 -5.10 13.19
CA CYS A 405 25.67 -3.90 12.95
C CYS A 405 24.98 -2.65 13.54
N GLU A 406 25.73 -1.56 13.70
CA GLU A 406 25.23 -0.30 14.29
C GLU A 406 24.02 0.24 13.52
N SER A 407 24.06 0.21 12.18
CA SER A 407 22.93 0.62 11.34
C SER A 407 21.64 -0.16 11.65
N VAL A 408 21.73 -1.49 11.82
CA VAL A 408 20.57 -2.34 12.16
C VAL A 408 20.04 -2.01 13.55
N LEU A 409 20.91 -1.77 14.52
CA LEU A 409 20.49 -1.41 15.88
C LEU A 409 19.69 -0.11 15.90
N VAL A 410 20.16 0.91 15.18
CA VAL A 410 19.47 2.21 15.07
C VAL A 410 18.12 2.04 14.39
N GLU A 411 18.09 1.40 13.22
CA GLU A 411 16.87 1.17 12.44
C GLU A 411 15.83 0.37 13.25
N PHE A 412 16.26 -0.70 13.92
CA PHE A 412 15.38 -1.53 14.74
C PHE A 412 14.76 -0.74 15.90
N LYS A 413 15.54 0.06 16.61
CA LYS A 413 15.04 0.91 17.71
C LYS A 413 14.05 1.95 17.21
N GLU A 414 14.31 2.56 16.06
CA GLU A 414 13.40 3.54 15.44
C GLU A 414 12.06 2.89 15.07
N LEU A 415 12.09 1.74 14.40
CA LEU A 415 10.88 1.01 14.00
C LEU A 415 10.04 0.59 15.21
N VAL A 416 10.68 0.02 16.25
CA VAL A 416 9.98 -0.38 17.47
C VAL A 416 9.44 0.85 18.22
N SER A 417 10.15 1.97 18.23
CA SER A 417 9.68 3.21 18.83
C SER A 417 8.40 3.73 18.14
N MET A 418 8.42 3.78 16.81
CA MET A 418 7.33 4.30 15.98
C MET A 418 6.10 3.39 15.95
N CYS A 419 6.29 2.09 15.81
CA CYS A 419 5.21 1.14 15.49
C CYS A 419 4.93 0.14 16.62
N GLY A 420 5.88 -0.06 17.54
CA GLY A 420 5.78 -1.07 18.60
C GLY A 420 4.89 -0.66 19.76
N GLY A 421 4.07 -1.60 20.22
CA GLY A 421 3.31 -1.48 21.46
C GLY A 421 4.17 -1.79 22.70
N PRO A 422 3.62 -1.68 23.93
CA PRO A 422 4.37 -1.88 25.16
C PRO A 422 5.08 -3.24 25.25
N ASN A 423 4.43 -4.31 24.79
CA ASN A 423 5.00 -5.66 24.87
C ASN A 423 6.11 -5.87 23.83
N GLU A 424 5.92 -5.32 22.63
CA GLU A 424 6.94 -5.37 21.55
C GLU A 424 8.18 -4.57 21.93
N LYS A 425 8.00 -3.40 22.56
CA LYS A 425 9.08 -2.59 23.12
C LYS A 425 9.87 -3.34 24.19
N LEU A 426 9.17 -3.96 25.14
CA LEU A 426 9.82 -4.75 26.19
C LEU A 426 10.60 -5.95 25.64
N ARG A 427 10.06 -6.65 24.63
CA ARG A 427 10.77 -7.73 23.93
C ARG A 427 11.99 -7.21 23.18
N ALA A 428 11.89 -6.05 22.53
CA ALA A 428 13.01 -5.44 21.81
C ALA A 428 14.17 -5.09 22.73
N ASP A 429 13.89 -4.44 23.87
CA ASP A 429 14.91 -4.10 24.86
C ASP A 429 15.63 -5.37 25.36
N ARG A 430 14.86 -6.40 25.71
CA ARG A 430 15.44 -7.69 26.13
C ARG A 430 16.23 -8.38 25.03
N LEU A 431 15.79 -8.34 23.78
CA LEU A 431 16.50 -8.99 22.67
C LEU A 431 17.87 -8.34 22.45
N ILE A 432 17.96 -7.01 22.54
CA ILE A 432 19.20 -6.27 22.33
C ILE A 432 20.29 -6.69 23.33
N ASP A 433 19.94 -6.98 24.57
CA ASP A 433 20.90 -7.44 25.60
C ASP A 433 21.60 -8.77 25.24
N TYR A 434 20.99 -9.58 24.36
CA TYR A 434 21.53 -10.88 23.93
C TYR A 434 22.32 -10.79 22.62
N LEU A 435 22.37 -9.63 21.97
CA LEU A 435 23.01 -9.44 20.68
C LEU A 435 24.37 -8.73 20.82
N ARG A 436 25.36 -9.20 20.06
CA ARG A 436 26.63 -8.48 19.91
C ARG A 436 26.46 -7.40 18.85
N VAL A 437 26.63 -6.14 19.26
CA VAL A 437 26.67 -5.00 18.34
C VAL A 437 28.11 -4.83 17.83
N VAL A 438 28.28 -4.72 16.51
CA VAL A 438 29.57 -4.44 15.87
C VAL A 438 29.49 -3.21 14.96
N PRO A 439 30.63 -2.53 14.69
CA PRO A 439 30.66 -1.42 13.75
C PRO A 439 30.25 -1.85 12.34
N ASP A 440 29.72 -0.91 11.56
CA ASP A 440 29.37 -1.11 10.15
C ASP A 440 30.64 -1.38 9.31
N THR A 441 30.97 -2.66 9.16
CA THR A 441 32.22 -3.16 8.56
C THR A 441 31.93 -4.08 7.36
N PRO A 442 31.33 -3.55 6.28
CA PRO A 442 30.96 -4.39 5.15
C PRO A 442 32.16 -4.88 4.35
N SER A 443 32.08 -6.11 3.81
CA SER A 443 33.13 -6.69 2.98
C SER A 443 33.39 -5.87 1.71
N GLU A 444 34.66 -5.83 1.28
CA GLU A 444 35.06 -5.12 0.07
C GLU A 444 34.33 -5.63 -1.17
N ARG A 445 34.10 -6.95 -1.24
CA ARG A 445 33.35 -7.57 -2.35
C ARG A 445 31.92 -7.04 -2.42
N MET A 446 31.22 -6.96 -1.28
CA MET A 446 29.86 -6.41 -1.23
C MET A 446 29.88 -4.94 -1.63
N MET A 447 30.82 -4.17 -1.08
CA MET A 447 30.92 -2.73 -1.35
C MET A 447 31.29 -2.40 -2.79
N GLY A 448 32.07 -3.26 -3.45
CA GLY A 448 32.45 -3.13 -4.86
C GLY A 448 31.30 -3.31 -5.86
N LEU A 449 30.17 -3.91 -5.45
CA LEU A 449 28.98 -3.99 -6.31
C LEU A 449 28.39 -2.59 -6.57
N PRO A 450 27.83 -2.32 -7.76
CA PRO A 450 27.20 -1.03 -8.02
C PRO A 450 26.00 -0.83 -7.09
N THR A 451 25.93 0.32 -6.43
CA THR A 451 24.73 0.70 -5.67
C THR A 451 23.60 0.97 -6.65
N THR A 452 22.56 0.13 -6.59
CA THR A 452 21.37 0.24 -7.44
C THR A 452 20.13 0.20 -6.57
N ARG A 453 18.95 0.41 -7.16
CA ARG A 453 17.68 0.24 -6.43
C ARG A 453 17.52 -1.17 -5.82
N LYS A 454 18.04 -2.20 -6.49
CA LYS A 454 18.00 -3.58 -5.99
C LYS A 454 19.12 -3.88 -4.99
N LEU A 455 20.23 -3.15 -5.08
CA LEU A 455 21.42 -3.26 -4.25
C LEU A 455 21.61 -1.97 -3.44
N ALA A 456 20.62 -1.65 -2.60
CA ALA A 456 20.62 -0.44 -1.79
C ALA A 456 21.77 -0.44 -0.79
N LEU A 457 22.35 0.74 -0.53
CA LEU A 457 23.53 0.89 0.33
C LEU A 457 23.32 0.33 1.74
N LYS A 458 22.17 0.60 2.37
CA LYS A 458 21.83 0.06 3.69
C LYS A 458 21.94 -1.48 3.74
N ASN A 459 21.38 -2.16 2.74
CA ASN A 459 21.41 -3.61 2.67
C ASN A 459 22.82 -4.10 2.35
N LYS A 460 23.59 -3.37 1.53
CA LYS A 460 25.02 -3.67 1.33
C LYS A 460 25.80 -3.59 2.65
N VAL A 461 25.49 -2.64 3.54
CA VAL A 461 26.11 -2.55 4.86
C VAL A 461 25.74 -3.77 5.72
N VAL A 462 24.45 -4.10 5.84
CA VAL A 462 23.98 -5.23 6.67
C VAL A 462 24.54 -6.57 6.18
N PHE A 463 24.30 -6.90 4.91
CA PHE A 463 24.73 -8.17 4.33
C PHE A 463 26.25 -8.22 4.15
N GLY A 464 26.88 -7.08 3.85
CA GLY A 464 28.33 -6.99 3.78
C GLY A 464 29.01 -7.20 5.13
N THR A 465 28.39 -6.74 6.22
CA THR A 465 28.92 -6.95 7.58
C THR A 465 28.78 -8.42 7.95
N GLY A 466 27.63 -9.05 7.71
CA GLY A 466 27.49 -10.50 7.89
C GLY A 466 28.53 -11.29 7.07
N ASP A 467 28.76 -10.86 5.83
CA ASP A 467 29.76 -11.45 4.95
C ASP A 467 31.21 -11.30 5.46
N HIS A 468 31.56 -10.12 6.00
CA HIS A 468 32.88 -9.86 6.59
C HIS A 468 33.15 -10.74 7.81
N TRP A 469 32.13 -10.98 8.63
CA TRP A 469 32.20 -11.82 9.83
C TRP A 469 32.00 -13.32 9.55
N HIS A 470 31.87 -13.72 8.27
CA HIS A 470 31.53 -15.09 7.86
C HIS A 470 30.28 -15.64 8.55
N ALA A 471 29.33 -14.76 8.89
CA ALA A 471 28.09 -15.10 9.57
C ALA A 471 26.91 -15.11 8.58
N PRO A 472 26.14 -16.21 8.49
CA PRO A 472 24.93 -16.22 7.68
C PRO A 472 23.98 -15.12 8.13
N THR A 473 23.47 -14.33 7.18
CA THR A 473 22.50 -13.27 7.47
C THR A 473 21.09 -13.84 7.49
N LEU A 474 20.44 -13.79 8.65
CA LEU A 474 19.04 -14.15 8.84
C LEU A 474 18.16 -12.99 8.37
N THR A 475 17.35 -13.19 7.32
CA THR A 475 16.62 -12.11 6.65
C THR A 475 15.32 -12.59 5.97
N ALA A 476 14.35 -11.69 5.82
CA ALA A 476 13.20 -11.85 4.93
C ALA A 476 13.39 -11.11 3.59
N ASN A 477 14.46 -10.34 3.42
CA ASN A 477 14.74 -9.53 2.23
C ASN A 477 15.41 -10.37 1.12
N MET A 478 14.69 -11.39 0.64
CA MET A 478 15.19 -12.27 -0.41
C MET A 478 15.31 -11.56 -1.77
N ALA A 479 14.67 -10.41 -1.95
CA ALA A 479 14.85 -9.58 -3.13
C ALA A 479 16.30 -9.07 -3.26
N PHE A 480 16.89 -8.61 -2.15
CA PHE A 480 18.30 -8.20 -2.12
C PHE A 480 19.24 -9.38 -2.38
N VAL A 481 19.00 -10.53 -1.74
CA VAL A 481 19.81 -11.76 -1.94
C VAL A 481 19.80 -12.20 -3.41
N ARG A 482 18.62 -12.21 -4.05
CA ARG A 482 18.49 -12.51 -5.49
C ARG A 482 19.21 -11.48 -6.37
N ALA A 483 19.15 -10.19 -6.02
CA ALA A 483 19.84 -9.15 -6.76
C ALA A 483 21.36 -9.30 -6.69
N VAL A 484 21.92 -9.68 -5.54
CA VAL A 484 23.34 -9.97 -5.39
C VAL A 484 23.73 -11.22 -6.20
N SER A 485 22.92 -12.28 -6.14
CA SER A 485 23.11 -13.50 -6.94
C SER A 485 23.19 -13.22 -8.45
N GLN A 486 22.37 -12.29 -8.97
CA GLN A 486 22.40 -11.86 -10.37
C GLN A 486 23.71 -11.17 -10.80
N THR A 487 24.54 -10.73 -9.84
CA THR A 487 25.89 -10.18 -10.13
C THR A 487 26.97 -11.26 -10.22
N GLY A 488 26.63 -12.53 -10.00
CA GLY A 488 27.57 -13.65 -9.91
C GLY A 488 28.17 -13.85 -8.52
N MET A 489 27.78 -13.04 -7.53
CA MET A 489 28.20 -13.17 -6.13
C MET A 489 27.19 -13.97 -5.31
N SER A 490 27.66 -14.88 -4.46
CA SER A 490 26.84 -15.56 -3.45
C SER A 490 27.07 -15.01 -2.05
N LEU A 491 25.99 -14.96 -1.26
CA LEU A 491 25.99 -14.64 0.16
C LEU A 491 25.52 -15.83 0.97
N SER A 492 26.04 -15.96 2.19
CA SER A 492 25.51 -16.90 3.18
C SER A 492 24.30 -16.25 3.85
N THR A 493 23.10 -16.80 3.62
CA THR A 493 21.84 -16.24 4.11
C THR A 493 20.91 -17.34 4.60
N ILE A 494 20.13 -17.04 5.63
CA ILE A 494 19.05 -17.88 6.14
C ILE A 494 17.75 -17.11 5.91
N GLU A 495 16.88 -17.64 5.07
CA GLU A 495 15.58 -17.04 4.79
C GLU A 495 14.63 -17.27 5.96
N HIS A 496 13.85 -16.24 6.31
CA HIS A 496 12.69 -16.40 7.17
C HIS A 496 11.47 -15.68 6.59
N ARG A 497 10.28 -16.07 7.05
CA ARG A 497 9.03 -15.42 6.63
C ARG A 497 8.89 -14.03 7.25
N PRO A 498 8.37 -13.03 6.52
CA PRO A 498 8.20 -11.68 7.04
C PRO A 498 7.13 -11.63 8.14
N ARG A 499 7.33 -10.72 9.09
CA ARG A 499 6.41 -10.42 10.19
C ARG A 499 6.35 -8.92 10.41
N ALA A 500 5.17 -8.40 10.72
CA ALA A 500 4.93 -6.99 11.01
C ALA A 500 4.76 -6.79 12.52
N LEU A 501 5.18 -5.62 13.01
CA LEU A 501 4.78 -5.18 14.35
C LEU A 501 3.27 -4.95 14.37
N THR A 502 2.64 -5.31 15.48
CA THR A 502 1.20 -5.23 15.63
C THR A 502 0.77 -4.06 16.50
N GLY A 503 1.69 -3.41 17.21
CA GLY A 503 1.38 -2.41 18.23
C GLY A 503 0.77 -3.06 19.48
N ASP A 504 1.29 -4.24 19.86
CA ASP A 504 0.79 -5.05 20.99
C ASP A 504 1.19 -4.50 22.36
#